data_AF-A0A7D4ATZ4-F1
#
_entry.id   AF-A0A7D4ATZ4-F1
#
_cell.length_a   1.000
_cell.length_b   1.000
_cell.length_c   1.000
_cell.angle_alpha   90.00
_cell.angle_beta   90.00
_cell.angle_gamma   90.00
#
_symmetry.space_group_name_H-M   'P 1'
#
loop_
_entity.id
_entity.type
_entity.pdbx_description
1 polymer ?
#
loop_
_entity_poly.entity_id
_entity_poly.type
_entity_poly.pdbx_seq_one_letter_code
_entity_poly.pdbx_strand_id
1 'polypeptide(L)'
;MGLRERLREFAARSPRPFVVSAADGTGDRLAVEAELRARRWRPAVSPAETGVLVVCGHPGAALAEAIDVVWSAMPGPRARIRPDELDGIEPDGTPRDPASDDAGMADRADDRDGLRLDVLHVPLGPVLADWPAGLRLDLALQGDVVQSAEAVVVDAGGGSFWAGREAARRLDGVARFLRVAGWADAARRAAVLRDDVLDGRPVRDRFEAFERTVRRSRLLRWMTRGVGVLAPDAAERHGVPAWCAGDAADRLDAWLREIRAALDGGRTPGGPDRDEALVSVLPALVTGADLGQARLIVASLDPDLAAVTAGA
;
A
#
# COMPACT_ATOMS: atom_id res chain seq x y z
N MET A 1 -14.42 -19.02 -33.57
CA MET A 1 -14.61 -18.64 -32.15
C MET A 1 -14.41 -17.13 -32.05
N GLY A 2 -15.41 -16.39 -31.60
CA GLY A 2 -15.40 -14.93 -31.66
C GLY A 2 -14.52 -14.28 -30.58
N LEU A 3 -14.01 -13.08 -30.85
CA LEU A 3 -13.28 -12.22 -29.89
C LEU A 3 -14.01 -12.14 -28.54
N ARG A 4 -15.32 -11.89 -28.55
CA ARG A 4 -16.18 -11.84 -27.36
C ARG A 4 -16.25 -13.14 -26.55
N GLU A 5 -16.01 -14.28 -27.18
CA GLU A 5 -16.13 -15.61 -26.59
C GLU A 5 -14.84 -16.01 -25.85
N ARG A 6 -13.69 -15.69 -26.45
CA ARG A 6 -12.35 -15.84 -25.84
C ARG A 6 -12.10 -14.91 -24.65
N LEU A 7 -12.74 -13.74 -24.65
CA LEU A 7 -12.61 -12.73 -23.60
C LEU A 7 -13.49 -13.02 -22.38
N ARG A 8 -14.71 -13.54 -22.62
CA ARG A 8 -15.52 -14.15 -21.56
C ARG A 8 -14.81 -15.35 -20.93
N GLU A 9 -14.04 -16.12 -21.71
CA GLU A 9 -13.23 -17.23 -21.22
C GLU A 9 -12.03 -16.78 -20.36
N PHE A 10 -11.45 -15.59 -20.64
CA PHE A 10 -10.40 -14.96 -19.81
C PHE A 10 -10.96 -14.36 -18.51
N ALA A 11 -12.10 -13.66 -18.58
CA ALA A 11 -12.82 -13.17 -17.40
C ALA A 11 -13.40 -14.32 -16.54
N ALA A 12 -13.71 -15.47 -17.14
CA ALA A 12 -14.13 -16.69 -16.43
C ALA A 12 -13.00 -17.39 -15.65
N ARG A 13 -11.73 -16.98 -15.82
CA ARG A 13 -10.55 -17.61 -15.19
C ARG A 13 -10.17 -17.07 -13.80
N SER A 14 -11.00 -16.24 -13.15
CA SER A 14 -10.67 -15.50 -11.91
C SER A 14 -9.57 -14.45 -12.16
N PRO A 15 -9.91 -13.29 -12.75
CA PRO A 15 -8.95 -12.21 -12.96
C PRO A 15 -8.34 -11.78 -11.63
N ARG A 16 -7.08 -11.31 -11.67
CA ARG A 16 -6.37 -10.77 -10.52
C ARG A 16 -6.11 -9.28 -10.71
N PRO A 17 -7.08 -8.39 -10.48
CA PRO A 17 -6.87 -6.98 -10.78
C PRO A 17 -5.73 -6.40 -9.96
N PHE A 18 -4.84 -5.65 -10.60
CA PHE A 18 -3.88 -4.79 -9.94
C PHE A 18 -4.55 -3.45 -9.67
N VAL A 19 -4.71 -3.08 -8.40
CA VAL A 19 -5.46 -1.90 -8.00
C VAL A 19 -4.49 -0.80 -7.61
N VAL A 20 -4.60 0.35 -8.29
CA VAL A 20 -3.84 1.57 -7.99
C VAL A 20 -4.82 2.66 -7.57
N SER A 21 -4.50 3.38 -6.50
CA SER A 21 -5.31 4.50 -6.02
C SER A 21 -4.54 5.79 -6.17
N ALA A 22 -5.20 6.82 -6.69
CA ALA A 22 -4.84 8.22 -6.47
C ALA A 22 -5.12 8.63 -5.02
N ALA A 23 -4.62 9.78 -4.60
CA ALA A 23 -4.79 10.30 -3.25
C ALA A 23 -6.30 10.48 -2.93
N ASP A 24 -7.08 11.01 -3.87
CA ASP A 24 -8.54 11.16 -3.74
C ASP A 24 -9.33 9.83 -3.90
N GLY A 25 -8.68 8.78 -4.40
CA GLY A 25 -9.29 7.51 -4.81
C GLY A 25 -9.61 6.52 -3.69
N THR A 26 -9.47 6.90 -2.43
CA THR A 26 -9.65 5.95 -1.31
C THR A 26 -11.03 5.31 -1.31
N GLY A 27 -12.11 6.08 -1.50
CA GLY A 27 -13.48 5.55 -1.52
C GLY A 27 -13.68 4.52 -2.63
N ASP A 28 -13.22 4.84 -3.83
CA ASP A 28 -13.22 3.95 -4.99
C ASP A 28 -12.45 2.65 -4.69
N ARG A 29 -11.23 2.76 -4.16
CA ARG A 29 -10.41 1.60 -3.79
C ARG A 29 -11.15 0.67 -2.84
N LEU A 30 -11.83 1.21 -1.83
CA LEU A 30 -12.58 0.39 -0.88
C LEU A 30 -13.75 -0.35 -1.55
N ALA A 31 -14.46 0.31 -2.46
CA ALA A 31 -15.54 -0.31 -3.24
C ALA A 31 -15.01 -1.45 -4.12
N VAL A 32 -13.89 -1.21 -4.82
CA VAL A 32 -13.19 -2.26 -5.59
C VAL A 32 -12.80 -3.43 -4.70
N GLU A 33 -12.14 -3.18 -3.57
CA GLU A 33 -11.73 -4.24 -2.64
C GLU A 33 -12.92 -5.06 -2.09
N ALA A 34 -14.07 -4.42 -1.87
CA ALA A 34 -15.30 -5.08 -1.44
C ALA A 34 -15.85 -5.98 -2.55
N GLU A 35 -15.88 -5.50 -3.79
CA GLU A 35 -16.35 -6.26 -4.95
C GLU A 35 -15.44 -7.47 -5.23
N LEU A 36 -14.12 -7.28 -5.19
CA LEU A 36 -13.16 -8.38 -5.34
C LEU A 36 -13.40 -9.46 -4.27
N ARG A 37 -13.68 -9.06 -3.02
CA ARG A 37 -14.02 -10.02 -1.95
C ARG A 37 -15.34 -10.74 -2.19
N ALA A 38 -16.38 -10.03 -2.62
CA ALA A 38 -17.68 -10.62 -2.93
C ALA A 38 -17.55 -11.69 -4.04
N ARG A 39 -16.73 -11.41 -5.06
CA ARG A 39 -16.40 -12.34 -6.15
C ARG A 39 -15.35 -13.40 -5.81
N ARG A 40 -14.75 -13.33 -4.61
CA ARG A 40 -13.61 -14.16 -4.17
C ARG A 40 -12.38 -14.04 -5.09
N TRP A 41 -12.26 -12.92 -5.79
CA TRP A 41 -11.10 -12.58 -6.59
C TRP A 41 -9.94 -12.14 -5.68
N ARG A 42 -8.72 -12.42 -6.12
CA ARG A 42 -7.51 -12.00 -5.41
C ARG A 42 -6.86 -10.87 -6.19
N PRO A 43 -6.60 -9.70 -5.57
CA PRO A 43 -5.84 -8.67 -6.24
C PRO A 43 -4.43 -9.18 -6.55
N ALA A 44 -3.85 -8.72 -7.66
CA ALA A 44 -2.44 -8.94 -7.96
C ALA A 44 -1.58 -8.07 -7.04
N VAL A 45 -0.41 -8.57 -6.63
CA VAL A 45 0.56 -7.82 -5.82
C VAL A 45 1.67 -7.19 -6.65
N SER A 46 1.76 -7.58 -7.92
CA SER A 46 2.68 -7.07 -8.92
C SER A 46 1.96 -6.91 -10.26
N PRO A 47 2.26 -5.85 -11.05
CA PRO A 47 1.70 -5.69 -12.38
C PRO A 47 2.07 -6.83 -13.34
N ALA A 48 3.19 -7.54 -13.10
CA ALA A 48 3.60 -8.67 -13.92
C ALA A 48 2.66 -9.90 -13.80
N GLU A 49 1.80 -9.95 -12.79
CA GLU A 49 0.92 -11.10 -12.52
C GLU A 49 -0.44 -11.02 -13.23
N THR A 50 -0.74 -9.91 -13.92
CA THR A 50 -2.09 -9.65 -14.43
C THR A 50 -2.13 -8.76 -15.65
N GLY A 51 -3.19 -8.92 -16.45
CA GLY A 51 -3.54 -8.00 -17.52
C GLY A 51 -4.59 -6.96 -17.12
N VAL A 52 -5.11 -6.97 -15.88
CA VAL A 52 -6.18 -6.03 -15.48
C VAL A 52 -5.65 -5.01 -14.49
N LEU A 53 -5.67 -3.74 -14.88
CA LEU A 53 -5.32 -2.58 -14.04
C LEU A 53 -6.59 -1.80 -13.69
N VAL A 54 -6.85 -1.61 -12.41
CA VAL A 54 -7.94 -0.75 -11.92
C VAL A 54 -7.34 0.51 -11.34
N VAL A 55 -7.75 1.67 -11.85
CA VAL A 55 -7.31 2.98 -11.34
C VAL A 55 -8.47 3.62 -10.56
N CYS A 56 -8.26 3.86 -9.27
CA CYS A 56 -9.22 4.46 -8.35
C CYS A 56 -8.90 5.95 -8.16
N GLY A 57 -9.92 6.82 -8.23
CA GLY A 57 -9.74 8.27 -8.17
C GLY A 57 -9.14 8.91 -9.42
N HIS A 58 -8.69 10.16 -9.28
CA HIS A 58 -8.19 11.00 -10.37
C HIS A 58 -6.70 11.29 -10.15
N PRO A 59 -5.78 10.52 -10.74
CA PRO A 59 -4.36 10.73 -10.53
C PRO A 59 -3.91 12.08 -11.09
N GLY A 60 -3.13 12.83 -10.30
CA GLY A 60 -2.36 13.97 -10.79
C GLY A 60 -1.31 13.57 -11.84
N ALA A 61 -0.69 14.55 -12.49
CA ALA A 61 0.19 14.33 -13.63
C ALA A 61 1.35 13.34 -13.33
N ALA A 62 2.06 13.52 -12.21
CA ALA A 62 3.19 12.67 -11.84
C ALA A 62 2.75 11.22 -11.52
N LEU A 63 1.60 11.04 -10.86
CA LEU A 63 1.07 9.70 -10.62
C LEU A 63 0.55 9.05 -11.91
N ALA A 64 -0.07 9.82 -12.80
CA ALA A 64 -0.53 9.31 -14.09
C ALA A 64 0.64 8.78 -14.94
N GLU A 65 1.78 9.50 -14.96
CA GLU A 65 3.00 9.04 -15.60
C GLU A 65 3.53 7.73 -14.99
N ALA A 66 3.56 7.64 -13.65
CA ALA A 66 3.97 6.42 -12.96
C ALA A 66 3.03 5.23 -13.28
N ILE A 67 1.72 5.48 -13.41
CA ILE A 67 0.74 4.48 -13.83
C ILE A 67 1.02 4.01 -15.26
N ASP A 68 1.37 4.91 -16.17
CA ASP A 68 1.64 4.59 -17.57
C ASP A 68 2.93 3.75 -17.74
N VAL A 69 3.95 3.98 -16.90
CA VAL A 69 5.15 3.12 -16.81
C VAL A 69 4.76 1.71 -16.38
N VAL A 70 3.96 1.57 -15.32
CA VAL A 70 3.50 0.25 -14.85
C VAL A 70 2.64 -0.43 -15.90
N TRP A 71 1.70 0.28 -16.50
CA TRP A 71 0.84 -0.23 -17.57
C TRP A 71 1.65 -0.78 -18.75
N SER A 72 2.74 -0.10 -19.12
CA SER A 72 3.62 -0.53 -20.21
C SER A 72 4.39 -1.81 -19.88
N ALA A 73 4.67 -2.06 -18.59
CA ALA A 73 5.34 -3.27 -18.10
C ALA A 73 4.38 -4.46 -17.88
N MET A 74 3.05 -4.26 -17.95
CA MET A 74 2.08 -5.34 -17.74
C MET A 74 1.99 -6.30 -18.94
N PRO A 75 1.85 -7.61 -18.71
CA PRO A 75 1.71 -8.59 -19.78
C PRO A 75 0.43 -8.37 -20.60
N GLY A 76 0.50 -8.60 -21.91
CA GLY A 76 -0.65 -8.59 -22.80
C GLY A 76 -1.38 -9.96 -22.82
N PRO A 77 -2.69 -10.00 -23.14
CA PRO A 77 -3.60 -8.88 -23.34
C PRO A 77 -3.89 -8.14 -22.02
N ARG A 78 -4.01 -6.80 -22.09
CA ARG A 78 -4.23 -5.95 -20.90
C ARG A 78 -5.40 -4.96 -21.07
N ALA A 79 -6.10 -4.68 -19.97
CA ALA A 79 -7.20 -3.73 -19.87
C ALA A 79 -6.97 -2.79 -18.68
N ARG A 80 -7.14 -1.48 -18.91
CA ARG A 80 -7.17 -0.45 -17.87
C ARG A 80 -8.62 -0.04 -17.71
N ILE A 81 -9.15 -0.20 -16.51
CA ILE A 81 -10.57 0.04 -16.21
C ILE A 81 -10.72 0.99 -15.02
N ARG A 82 -11.83 1.71 -15.01
CA ARG A 82 -12.29 2.49 -13.87
C ARG A 82 -13.10 1.61 -12.90
N PRO A 83 -13.32 2.06 -11.64
CA PRO A 83 -14.04 1.27 -10.65
C PRO A 83 -15.46 0.88 -11.06
N ASP A 84 -16.16 1.77 -11.77
CA ASP A 84 -17.51 1.58 -12.32
C ASP A 84 -17.56 0.57 -13.49
N GLU A 85 -16.43 0.32 -14.13
CA GLU A 85 -16.31 -0.60 -15.27
C GLU A 85 -15.94 -2.04 -14.84
N LEU A 86 -15.72 -2.29 -13.54
CA LEU A 86 -15.44 -3.63 -13.00
C LEU A 86 -16.56 -4.65 -13.26
N ASP A 87 -17.76 -4.17 -13.56
CA ASP A 87 -18.91 -5.01 -13.94
C ASP A 87 -18.89 -5.44 -15.41
N GLY A 88 -18.06 -4.80 -16.26
CA GLY A 88 -18.12 -4.89 -17.72
C GLY A 88 -16.80 -5.10 -18.45
N ILE A 89 -15.79 -5.73 -17.82
CA ILE A 89 -14.43 -5.90 -18.37
C ILE A 89 -14.43 -6.37 -19.84
N GLU A 90 -14.17 -5.45 -20.78
CA GLU A 90 -13.81 -5.72 -22.19
C GLU A 90 -12.37 -5.22 -22.43
N PRO A 91 -11.43 -6.10 -22.82
CA PRO A 91 -10.03 -5.74 -23.06
C PRO A 91 -9.75 -5.22 -24.48
N ASP A 92 -8.69 -4.42 -24.58
CA ASP A 92 -8.17 -3.88 -25.84
C ASP A 92 -7.55 -4.99 -26.73
N GLY A 93 -7.79 -4.89 -28.03
CA GLY A 93 -7.70 -5.97 -29.02
C GLY A 93 -6.46 -5.95 -29.90
N THR A 94 -5.37 -5.32 -29.49
CA THR A 94 -4.16 -5.21 -30.33
C THR A 94 -3.19 -6.37 -30.05
N PRO A 95 -2.98 -7.33 -30.97
CA PRO A 95 -2.00 -8.41 -30.80
C PRO A 95 -0.58 -7.86 -30.94
N ARG A 96 0.36 -8.35 -30.11
CA ARG A 96 1.80 -8.16 -30.33
C ARG A 96 2.43 -9.48 -30.79
N ASP A 97 3.36 -9.32 -31.73
CA ASP A 97 4.25 -10.33 -32.29
C ASP A 97 5.10 -10.99 -31.17
N PRO A 98 5.12 -12.34 -31.02
CA PRO A 98 5.84 -13.04 -29.95
C PRO A 98 7.38 -12.98 -30.05
N ALA A 99 7.94 -12.07 -30.85
CA ALA A 99 9.37 -11.98 -31.14
C ALA A 99 10.10 -10.83 -30.43
N SER A 100 9.58 -10.28 -29.32
CA SER A 100 10.28 -9.24 -28.55
C SER A 100 10.51 -9.57 -27.07
N ASP A 101 10.61 -10.86 -26.73
CA ASP A 101 11.31 -11.29 -25.51
C ASP A 101 12.76 -11.60 -25.89
N ASP A 102 13.56 -10.54 -25.99
CA ASP A 102 15.00 -10.65 -25.76
C ASP A 102 15.29 -9.88 -24.47
N ALA A 103 14.89 -10.47 -23.34
CA ALA A 103 15.55 -10.17 -22.09
C ALA A 103 16.95 -10.76 -22.21
N GLY A 104 17.86 -9.98 -22.79
CA GLY A 104 19.27 -10.35 -22.93
C GLY A 104 19.76 -10.88 -21.60
N MET A 105 20.19 -12.14 -21.59
CA MET A 105 20.84 -12.77 -20.45
C MET A 105 22.02 -11.88 -20.05
N ALA A 106 22.03 -11.42 -18.79
CA ALA A 106 23.16 -10.69 -18.26
C ALA A 106 24.44 -11.55 -18.35
N ASP A 107 25.52 -10.96 -18.84
CA ASP A 107 26.82 -11.61 -18.90
C ASP A 107 27.31 -11.95 -17.48
N ARG A 108 27.89 -13.14 -17.32
CA ARG A 108 28.54 -13.55 -16.06
C ARG A 108 29.92 -12.90 -15.97
N ALA A 109 30.12 -12.06 -14.96
CA ALA A 109 31.44 -11.63 -14.52
C ALA A 109 32.02 -12.63 -13.50
N ASP A 110 33.35 -12.72 -13.44
CA ASP A 110 34.07 -13.56 -12.48
C ASP A 110 33.76 -13.21 -11.02
N ASP A 111 33.73 -14.24 -10.18
CA ASP A 111 33.50 -14.16 -8.74
C ASP A 111 34.61 -13.32 -8.07
N ARG A 112 34.24 -12.35 -7.22
CA ARG A 112 35.18 -11.43 -6.56
C ARG A 112 34.82 -11.23 -5.09
N ASP A 113 35.46 -11.97 -4.20
CA ASP A 113 36.61 -11.50 -3.42
C ASP A 113 36.66 -9.97 -3.17
N GLY A 114 35.96 -9.46 -2.15
CA GLY A 114 36.21 -8.11 -1.58
C GLY A 114 35.61 -6.89 -2.30
N LEU A 115 34.43 -7.04 -2.93
CA LEU A 115 33.79 -6.00 -3.75
C LEU A 115 33.19 -4.81 -2.97
N ARG A 116 33.42 -3.60 -3.50
CA ARG A 116 32.50 -2.45 -3.32
C ARG A 116 31.20 -2.79 -4.04
N LEU A 117 30.09 -2.79 -3.33
CA LEU A 117 28.76 -2.99 -3.92
C LEU A 117 28.36 -1.77 -4.75
N ASP A 118 27.72 -2.00 -5.89
CA ASP A 118 27.17 -0.93 -6.73
C ASP A 118 26.05 -0.20 -6.00
N VAL A 119 26.03 1.12 -6.14
CA VAL A 119 24.93 1.97 -5.61
C VAL A 119 23.82 2.01 -6.64
N LEU A 120 22.66 1.46 -6.28
CA LEU A 120 21.47 1.42 -7.13
C LEU A 120 20.47 2.49 -6.68
N HIS A 121 20.04 3.35 -7.59
CA HIS A 121 18.98 4.32 -7.32
C HIS A 121 17.63 3.73 -7.74
N VAL A 122 16.72 3.52 -6.78
CA VAL A 122 15.43 2.87 -7.01
C VAL A 122 14.29 3.74 -6.47
N PRO A 123 13.32 4.14 -7.31
CA PRO A 123 12.06 4.68 -6.82
C PRO A 123 11.19 3.54 -6.27
N LEU A 124 10.76 3.67 -5.02
CA LEU A 124 9.82 2.77 -4.35
C LEU A 124 8.46 3.47 -4.23
N GLY A 125 7.43 2.91 -4.87
CA GLY A 125 6.15 3.59 -5.08
C GLY A 125 6.16 4.44 -6.36
N PRO A 126 5.09 5.18 -6.68
CA PRO A 126 3.85 5.35 -5.90
C PRO A 126 2.77 4.31 -6.14
N VAL A 127 2.98 3.40 -7.10
CA VAL A 127 1.98 2.46 -7.62
C VAL A 127 2.20 1.03 -7.12
N LEU A 128 2.68 0.87 -5.89
CA LEU A 128 2.88 -0.45 -5.28
C LEU A 128 1.61 -0.95 -4.60
N ALA A 129 1.39 -2.27 -4.63
CA ALA A 129 0.35 -2.88 -3.81
C ALA A 129 0.63 -2.63 -2.32
N ASP A 130 -0.44 -2.33 -1.57
CA ASP A 130 -0.38 -2.05 -0.13
C ASP A 130 0.52 -0.87 0.25
N TRP A 131 0.56 0.15 -0.61
CA TRP A 131 1.35 1.36 -0.45
C TRP A 131 0.46 2.60 -0.31
N PRO A 132 0.88 3.64 0.45
CA PRO A 132 0.16 4.91 0.50
C PRO A 132 0.06 5.55 -0.88
N ALA A 133 -1.17 5.83 -1.31
CA ALA A 133 -1.44 6.51 -2.58
C ALA A 133 -0.72 7.87 -2.64
N GLY A 134 0.04 8.10 -3.71
CA GLY A 134 0.77 9.36 -3.92
C GLY A 134 2.15 9.47 -3.27
N LEU A 135 2.62 8.45 -2.56
CA LEU A 135 3.94 8.47 -1.90
C LEU A 135 4.99 7.81 -2.79
N ARG A 136 6.13 8.44 -3.02
CA ARG A 136 7.31 7.80 -3.62
C ARG A 136 8.50 7.98 -2.70
N LEU A 137 9.29 6.93 -2.51
CA LEU A 137 10.60 7.03 -1.87
C LEU A 137 11.69 6.87 -2.92
N ASP A 138 12.58 7.84 -3.02
CA ASP A 138 13.77 7.74 -3.85
C ASP A 138 14.92 7.21 -3.00
N LEU A 139 15.31 5.97 -3.26
CA LEU A 139 16.27 5.23 -2.44
C LEU A 139 17.60 5.11 -3.17
N ALA A 140 18.71 5.32 -2.47
CA ALA A 140 20.01 4.81 -2.86
C ALA A 140 20.28 3.53 -2.07
N LEU A 141 20.43 2.41 -2.75
CA LEU A 141 20.65 1.09 -2.17
C LEU A 141 22.10 0.67 -2.38
N GLN A 142 22.66 -0.03 -1.39
CA GLN A 142 23.90 -0.77 -1.54
C GLN A 142 23.63 -2.21 -1.12
N GLY A 143 23.52 -3.11 -2.10
CA GLY A 143 22.87 -4.41 -1.89
C GLY A 143 21.37 -4.21 -1.67
N ASP A 144 20.82 -4.76 -0.58
CA ASP A 144 19.43 -4.59 -0.17
C ASP A 144 19.23 -3.48 0.88
N VAL A 145 20.32 -2.89 1.39
CA VAL A 145 20.30 -1.87 2.45
C VAL A 145 20.18 -0.46 1.87
N VAL A 146 19.24 0.30 2.39
CA VAL A 146 19.05 1.73 2.07
C VAL A 146 20.19 2.56 2.67
N GLN A 147 20.94 3.26 1.84
CA GLN A 147 22.01 4.19 2.24
C GLN A 147 21.50 5.61 2.42
N SER A 148 20.55 6.03 1.57
CA SER A 148 19.85 7.29 1.69
C SER A 148 18.46 7.16 1.11
N ALA A 149 17.55 8.01 1.59
CA ALA A 149 16.18 8.07 1.10
C ALA A 149 15.71 9.51 1.01
N GLU A 150 14.84 9.78 0.05
CA GLU A 150 14.06 11.00 -0.06
C GLU A 150 12.59 10.63 -0.20
N ALA A 151 11.70 11.33 0.49
CA ALA A 151 10.26 11.11 0.39
C ALA A 151 9.62 12.19 -0.46
N VAL A 152 8.94 11.78 -1.52
CA VAL A 152 8.30 12.67 -2.50
C VAL A 152 6.81 12.39 -2.53
N VAL A 153 6.02 13.43 -2.29
CA VAL A 153 4.56 13.42 -2.47
C VAL A 153 4.29 13.73 -3.94
N VAL A 154 3.99 12.71 -4.73
CA VAL A 154 3.72 12.83 -6.17
C VAL A 154 2.23 13.01 -6.49
N ASP A 155 1.38 12.74 -5.52
CA ASP A 155 -0.07 12.98 -5.60
C ASP A 155 -0.59 13.31 -4.20
N ALA A 156 -1.42 14.34 -4.11
CA ALA A 156 -2.04 14.80 -2.88
C ALA A 156 -3.50 15.19 -3.17
N GLY A 157 -4.33 15.15 -2.14
CA GLY A 157 -5.77 15.41 -2.27
C GLY A 157 -6.19 16.76 -1.72
N GLY A 158 -7.40 17.20 -2.08
CA GLY A 158 -8.06 18.38 -1.50
C GLY A 158 -8.83 18.09 -0.20
N GLY A 159 -8.68 16.89 0.37
CA GLY A 159 -9.41 16.47 1.56
C GLY A 159 -9.39 14.95 1.78
N SER A 160 -9.29 14.55 3.05
CA SER A 160 -9.25 13.14 3.44
C SER A 160 -10.63 12.48 3.36
N PHE A 161 -10.71 11.34 2.66
CA PHE A 161 -11.86 10.43 2.77
C PHE A 161 -12.11 9.99 4.21
N TRP A 162 -11.09 9.97 5.06
CA TRP A 162 -11.18 9.44 6.41
C TRP A 162 -11.69 10.42 7.46
N ALA A 163 -12.01 11.67 7.07
CA ALA A 163 -12.58 12.65 7.98
C ALA A 163 -13.87 12.10 8.65
N GLY A 164 -13.87 11.97 9.98
CA GLY A 164 -14.97 11.39 10.75
C GLY A 164 -15.11 9.86 10.65
N ARG A 165 -14.09 9.16 10.14
CA ARG A 165 -14.06 7.70 9.92
C ARG A 165 -12.82 7.05 10.54
N GLU A 166 -12.41 7.50 11.72
CA GLU A 166 -11.10 7.21 12.32
C GLU A 166 -10.90 5.71 12.60
N ALA A 167 -11.91 5.02 13.14
CA ALA A 167 -11.85 3.58 13.38
C ALA A 167 -11.64 2.79 12.07
N ALA A 168 -12.35 3.16 11.01
CA ALA A 168 -12.21 2.55 9.69
C ALA A 168 -10.84 2.86 9.07
N ARG A 169 -10.35 4.10 9.17
CA ARG A 169 -8.99 4.48 8.73
C ARG A 169 -7.93 3.61 9.39
N ARG A 170 -8.00 3.44 10.71
CA ARG A 170 -7.05 2.61 11.44
C ARG A 170 -7.16 1.13 11.08
N LEU A 171 -8.37 0.61 10.85
CA LEU A 171 -8.54 -0.76 10.35
C LEU A 171 -7.99 -0.94 8.93
N ASP A 172 -8.09 0.07 8.05
CA ASP A 172 -7.45 0.06 6.72
C ASP A 172 -5.93 0.01 6.84
N GLY A 173 -5.32 0.85 7.68
CA GLY A 173 -3.88 0.84 7.95
C GLY A 173 -3.40 -0.48 8.55
N VAL A 174 -4.13 -1.04 9.53
CA VAL A 174 -3.84 -2.38 10.07
C VAL A 174 -3.94 -3.46 8.99
N ALA A 175 -4.94 -3.39 8.09
CA ALA A 175 -5.05 -4.33 6.98
C ALA A 175 -3.80 -4.24 6.08
N ARG A 176 -3.43 -3.02 5.64
CA ARG A 176 -2.26 -2.75 4.81
C ARG A 176 -0.97 -3.27 5.45
N PHE A 177 -0.73 -2.90 6.71
CA PHE A 177 0.41 -3.38 7.49
C PHE A 177 0.50 -4.90 7.53
N LEU A 178 -0.62 -5.57 7.83
CA LEU A 178 -0.67 -7.04 7.88
C LEU A 178 -0.48 -7.69 6.51
N ARG A 179 -0.87 -7.05 5.39
CA ARG A 179 -0.56 -7.57 4.03
C ARG A 179 0.93 -7.48 3.75
N VAL A 180 1.56 -6.33 4.03
CA VAL A 180 3.01 -6.14 3.86
C VAL A 180 3.82 -7.10 4.74
N ALA A 181 3.35 -7.35 5.97
CA ALA A 181 3.97 -8.32 6.85
C ALA A 181 3.78 -9.79 6.40
N GLY A 182 2.86 -10.09 5.48
CA GLY A 182 2.58 -11.46 5.02
C GLY A 182 1.44 -12.18 5.76
N TRP A 183 0.69 -11.49 6.63
CA TRP A 183 -0.47 -12.02 7.35
C TRP A 183 -1.79 -11.79 6.59
N ALA A 184 -1.87 -12.31 5.36
CA ALA A 184 -2.98 -12.07 4.43
C ALA A 184 -4.38 -12.37 5.01
N ASP A 185 -4.53 -13.42 5.81
CA ASP A 185 -5.83 -13.76 6.42
C ASP A 185 -6.23 -12.78 7.53
N ALA A 186 -5.28 -12.32 8.35
CA ALA A 186 -5.54 -11.31 9.35
C ALA A 186 -5.85 -9.95 8.70
N ALA A 187 -5.11 -9.58 7.65
CA ALA A 187 -5.39 -8.41 6.85
C ALA A 187 -6.80 -8.42 6.24
N ARG A 188 -7.24 -9.57 5.70
CA ARG A 188 -8.61 -9.72 5.17
C ARG A 188 -9.66 -9.51 6.25
N ARG A 189 -9.46 -10.04 7.46
CA ARG A 189 -10.36 -9.80 8.60
C ARG A 189 -10.41 -8.33 9.00
N ALA A 190 -9.27 -7.64 9.02
CA ALA A 190 -9.21 -6.21 9.28
C ALA A 190 -10.00 -5.40 8.22
N ALA A 191 -9.86 -5.73 6.94
CA ALA A 191 -10.62 -5.10 5.85
C ALA A 191 -12.14 -5.36 5.97
N VAL A 192 -12.57 -6.56 6.38
CA VAL A 192 -13.99 -6.84 6.64
C VAL A 192 -14.52 -6.03 7.83
N LEU A 193 -13.75 -5.94 8.92
CA LEU A 193 -14.12 -5.09 10.07
C LEU A 193 -14.21 -3.61 9.68
N ARG A 194 -13.28 -3.12 8.84
CA ARG A 194 -13.31 -1.76 8.29
C ARG A 194 -14.61 -1.49 7.56
N ASP A 195 -14.97 -2.35 6.62
CA ASP A 195 -16.18 -2.16 5.81
C ASP A 195 -17.44 -2.21 6.68
N ASP A 196 -17.49 -3.14 7.65
CA ASP A 196 -18.61 -3.21 8.59
C ASP A 196 -18.73 -1.94 9.45
N VAL A 197 -17.60 -1.31 9.85
CA VAL A 197 -17.62 -0.01 10.53
C VAL A 197 -18.18 1.08 9.62
N LEU A 198 -17.77 1.11 8.34
CA LEU A 198 -18.27 2.09 7.37
C LEU A 198 -19.77 1.92 7.10
N ASP A 199 -20.26 0.68 7.09
CA ASP A 199 -21.67 0.32 6.96
C ASP A 199 -22.49 0.54 8.25
N GLY A 200 -21.86 0.96 9.36
CA GLY A 200 -22.52 1.12 10.66
C GLY A 200 -22.96 -0.18 11.33
N ARG A 201 -22.38 -1.32 10.94
CA ARG A 201 -22.67 -2.63 11.52
C ARG A 201 -21.94 -2.81 12.86
N PRO A 202 -22.50 -3.58 13.81
CA PRO A 202 -21.82 -3.86 15.06
C PRO A 202 -20.58 -4.76 14.83
N VAL A 203 -19.42 -4.28 15.29
CA VAL A 203 -18.12 -4.96 15.11
C VAL A 203 -17.38 -5.28 16.39
N ARG A 204 -17.82 -4.77 17.55
CA ARG A 204 -17.09 -4.80 18.83
C ARG A 204 -16.52 -6.18 19.16
N ASP A 205 -17.36 -7.19 19.35
CA ASP A 205 -16.91 -8.52 19.79
C ASP A 205 -15.96 -9.19 18.79
N ARG A 206 -16.23 -8.99 17.49
CA ARG A 206 -15.38 -9.51 16.41
C ARG A 206 -14.03 -8.80 16.38
N PHE A 207 -14.01 -7.49 16.61
CA PHE A 207 -12.78 -6.72 16.76
C PHE A 207 -11.98 -7.18 17.98
N GLU A 208 -12.62 -7.43 19.13
CA GLU A 208 -11.89 -7.91 20.30
C GLU A 208 -11.24 -9.28 20.07
N ALA A 209 -11.95 -10.18 19.37
CA ALA A 209 -11.39 -11.47 18.97
C ALA A 209 -10.20 -11.30 18.03
N PHE A 210 -10.34 -10.43 17.02
CA PHE A 210 -9.28 -10.08 16.09
C PHE A 210 -8.05 -9.48 16.80
N GLU A 211 -8.25 -8.49 17.67
CA GLU A 211 -7.19 -7.85 18.44
C GLU A 211 -6.42 -8.88 19.28
N ARG A 212 -7.14 -9.77 19.99
CA ARG A 212 -6.51 -10.84 20.77
C ARG A 212 -5.66 -11.76 19.89
N THR A 213 -6.11 -12.10 18.69
CA THR A 213 -5.33 -12.91 17.74
C THR A 213 -4.06 -12.19 17.30
N VAL A 214 -4.14 -10.91 16.92
CA VAL A 214 -2.99 -10.13 16.47
C VAL A 214 -1.96 -9.99 17.60
N ARG A 215 -2.38 -9.57 18.80
CA ARG A 215 -1.49 -9.39 19.95
C ARG A 215 -0.81 -10.66 20.43
N ARG A 216 -1.45 -11.82 20.24
CA ARG A 216 -0.89 -13.14 20.61
C ARG A 216 0.09 -13.69 19.58
N SER A 217 0.22 -13.06 18.42
CA SER A 217 1.14 -13.50 17.37
C SER A 217 2.59 -13.18 17.74
N ARG A 218 3.29 -14.14 18.34
CA ARG A 218 4.71 -13.99 18.71
C ARG A 218 5.62 -13.79 17.50
N LEU A 219 5.31 -14.45 16.39
CA LEU A 219 6.10 -14.32 15.16
C LEU A 219 5.98 -12.92 14.56
N LEU A 220 4.75 -12.39 14.47
CA LEU A 220 4.53 -11.02 13.99
C LEU A 220 5.30 -10.02 14.86
N ARG A 221 5.12 -10.11 16.18
CA ARG A 221 5.82 -9.22 17.12
C ARG A 221 7.34 -9.35 17.03
N TRP A 222 7.87 -10.55 16.82
CA TRP A 222 9.30 -10.76 16.67
C TRP A 222 9.82 -10.13 15.37
N MET A 223 9.12 -10.30 14.25
CA MET A 223 9.53 -9.77 12.94
C MET A 223 9.45 -8.24 12.84
N THR A 224 8.54 -7.61 13.58
CA THR A 224 8.33 -6.15 13.51
C THR A 224 9.03 -5.38 14.62
N ARG A 225 9.65 -6.09 15.58
CA ARG A 225 10.39 -5.47 16.67
C ARG A 225 11.69 -4.87 16.18
N GLY A 226 12.00 -3.66 16.62
CA GLY A 226 13.18 -2.90 16.20
C GLY A 226 13.09 -2.32 14.78
N VAL A 227 11.99 -2.53 14.06
CA VAL A 227 11.81 -2.01 12.70
C VAL A 227 11.34 -0.56 12.76
N GLY A 228 12.15 0.36 12.20
CA GLY A 228 11.86 1.79 12.10
C GLY A 228 11.61 2.46 13.45
N VAL A 229 12.53 2.32 14.40
CA VAL A 229 12.42 2.90 15.73
C VAL A 229 12.43 4.44 15.64
N LEU A 230 11.33 5.07 16.06
CA LEU A 230 11.25 6.52 16.24
C LEU A 230 11.41 6.87 17.72
N ALA A 231 12.49 7.56 18.08
CA ALA A 231 12.69 8.03 19.44
C ALA A 231 11.60 9.05 19.84
N PRO A 232 11.11 9.05 21.09
CA PRO A 232 10.10 10.02 21.55
C PRO A 232 10.49 11.47 21.30
N ASP A 233 11.73 11.85 21.62
CA ASP A 233 12.22 13.23 21.39
C ASP A 233 12.28 13.58 19.90
N ALA A 234 12.53 12.59 19.03
CA ALA A 234 12.49 12.80 17.58
C ALA A 234 11.04 12.99 17.11
N ALA A 235 10.10 12.20 17.63
CA ALA A 235 8.69 12.37 17.33
C ALA A 235 8.21 13.79 17.69
N GLU A 236 8.55 14.27 18.89
CA GLU A 236 8.22 15.62 19.34
C GLU A 236 8.84 16.70 18.44
N ARG A 237 10.14 16.60 18.13
CA ARG A 237 10.83 17.57 17.25
C ARG A 237 10.21 17.69 15.86
N HIS A 238 9.69 16.58 15.32
CA HIS A 238 9.07 16.54 14.01
C HIS A 238 7.54 16.75 14.04
N GLY A 239 6.95 17.04 15.21
CA GLY A 239 5.50 17.21 15.33
C GLY A 239 4.69 15.92 15.11
N VAL A 240 5.35 14.77 15.17
CA VAL A 240 4.72 13.47 14.99
C VAL A 240 3.97 13.08 16.28
N PRO A 241 2.74 12.54 16.21
CA PRO A 241 2.01 12.12 17.39
C PRO A 241 2.78 11.12 18.27
N ALA A 242 2.65 11.27 19.59
CA ALA A 242 3.38 10.44 20.57
C ALA A 242 3.14 8.93 20.42
N TRP A 243 1.99 8.51 19.88
CA TRP A 243 1.70 7.09 19.63
C TRP A 243 2.58 6.49 18.53
N CYS A 244 3.21 7.30 17.67
CA CYS A 244 4.11 6.83 16.61
C CYS A 244 5.52 6.51 17.12
N ALA A 245 5.86 6.93 18.33
CA ALA A 245 7.14 6.63 18.95
C ALA A 245 7.27 5.11 19.19
N GLY A 246 8.51 4.60 19.13
CA GLY A 246 8.81 3.18 19.16
C GLY A 246 8.95 2.56 17.78
N ASP A 247 8.87 1.23 17.71
CA ASP A 247 9.01 0.45 16.48
C ASP A 247 7.65 0.16 15.81
N ALA A 248 7.69 -0.54 14.67
CA ALA A 248 6.49 -0.94 13.94
C ALA A 248 5.52 -1.79 14.78
N ALA A 249 6.02 -2.59 15.74
CA ALA A 249 5.17 -3.36 16.65
C ALA A 249 4.44 -2.44 17.66
N ASP A 250 5.15 -1.47 18.22
CA ASP A 250 4.57 -0.47 19.13
C ASP A 250 3.46 0.34 18.44
N ARG A 251 3.68 0.74 17.18
CA ARG A 251 2.68 1.44 16.35
C ARG A 251 1.44 0.59 16.06
N LEU A 252 1.61 -0.69 15.72
CA LEU A 252 0.48 -1.60 15.54
C LEU A 252 -0.32 -1.74 16.84
N ASP A 253 0.36 -1.92 17.97
CA ASP A 253 -0.29 -2.02 19.29
C ASP A 253 -1.03 -0.72 19.68
N ALA A 254 -0.53 0.43 19.24
CA ALA A 254 -1.20 1.73 19.36
C ALA A 254 -2.46 1.83 18.48
N TRP A 255 -2.40 1.42 17.21
CA TRP A 255 -3.57 1.40 16.33
C TRP A 255 -4.69 0.53 16.88
N LEU A 256 -4.37 -0.65 17.43
CA LEU A 256 -5.36 -1.52 18.04
C LEU A 256 -6.04 -0.85 19.27
N ARG A 257 -5.29 -0.09 20.07
CA ARG A 257 -5.85 0.69 21.18
C ARG A 257 -6.73 1.83 20.68
N GLU A 258 -6.32 2.53 19.62
CA GLU A 258 -7.10 3.61 19.04
C GLU A 258 -8.41 3.12 18.40
N ILE A 259 -8.39 1.99 17.70
CA ILE A 259 -9.61 1.38 17.14
C ILE A 259 -10.57 1.05 18.28
N ARG A 260 -10.08 0.44 19.37
CA ARG A 260 -10.90 0.16 20.56
C ARG A 260 -11.54 1.43 21.11
N ALA A 261 -10.72 2.46 21.37
CA ALA A 261 -11.20 3.73 21.90
C ALA A 261 -12.23 4.41 20.97
N ALA A 262 -12.02 4.38 19.64
CA ALA A 262 -12.96 4.93 18.68
C ALA A 262 -14.29 4.15 18.64
N LEU A 263 -14.25 2.81 18.74
CA LEU A 263 -15.46 1.98 18.87
C LEU A 263 -16.20 2.18 20.21
N ASP A 264 -15.50 2.68 21.24
CA ASP A 264 -16.05 3.12 22.52
C ASP A 264 -16.63 4.56 22.48
N GLY A 265 -16.60 5.24 21.33
CA GLY A 265 -17.03 6.63 21.18
C GLY A 265 -15.98 7.66 21.63
N GLY A 266 -14.76 7.21 21.92
CA GLY A 266 -13.60 8.07 22.15
C GLY A 266 -13.20 8.81 20.88
N ARG A 267 -12.71 10.03 21.02
CA ARG A 267 -12.14 10.78 19.89
C ARG A 267 -10.67 10.41 19.74
N THR A 268 -10.25 10.10 18.53
CA THR A 268 -8.84 9.96 18.21
C THR A 268 -8.23 11.34 17.99
N PRO A 269 -7.06 11.66 18.57
CA PRO A 269 -6.37 12.90 18.25
C PRO A 269 -5.96 12.90 16.76
N GLY A 270 -6.57 13.79 15.98
CA GLY A 270 -6.15 14.12 14.62
C GLY A 270 -5.72 15.58 14.59
N GLY A 271 -4.49 15.85 14.17
CA GLY A 271 -3.99 17.20 13.87
C GLY A 271 -3.91 17.40 12.36
N PRO A 272 -4.11 18.63 11.85
CA PRO A 272 -4.08 18.93 10.41
C PRO A 272 -2.75 18.54 9.77
N ASP A 273 -1.63 18.76 10.46
CA ASP A 273 -0.29 18.58 9.89
C ASP A 273 0.31 17.19 10.17
N ARG A 274 -0.50 16.27 10.68
CA ARG A 274 -0.04 14.94 11.10
C ARG A 274 0.58 14.18 9.92
N ASP A 275 -0.09 14.14 8.79
CA ASP A 275 0.32 13.30 7.66
C ASP A 275 1.60 13.85 6.99
N GLU A 276 1.78 15.17 6.96
CA GLU A 276 3.03 15.84 6.55
C GLU A 276 4.18 15.49 7.51
N ALA A 277 3.94 15.55 8.83
CA ALA A 277 4.92 15.15 9.83
C ALA A 277 5.35 13.68 9.68
N LEU A 278 4.42 12.76 9.38
CA LEU A 278 4.73 11.36 9.13
C LEU A 278 5.61 11.16 7.88
N VAL A 279 5.34 11.90 6.80
CA VAL A 279 6.18 11.86 5.59
C VAL A 279 7.60 12.38 5.90
N SER A 280 7.72 13.45 6.70
CA SER A 280 9.01 14.07 7.02
C SER A 280 10.00 13.15 7.74
N VAL A 281 9.51 12.18 8.52
CA VAL A 281 10.36 11.23 9.26
C VAL A 281 10.72 9.96 8.47
N LEU A 282 10.06 9.71 7.34
CA LEU A 282 10.29 8.49 6.54
C LEU A 282 11.75 8.33 6.11
N PRO A 283 12.42 9.34 5.52
CA PRO A 283 13.82 9.23 5.10
C PRO A 283 14.76 8.71 6.19
N ALA A 284 14.64 9.27 7.39
CA ALA A 284 15.47 8.92 8.53
C ALA A 284 15.18 7.51 9.04
N LEU A 285 13.92 7.06 9.00
CA LEU A 285 13.51 5.76 9.50
C LEU A 285 13.89 4.62 8.55
N VAL A 286 13.83 4.84 7.23
CA VAL A 286 14.15 3.80 6.24
C VAL A 286 15.65 3.71 5.95
N THR A 287 16.44 4.73 6.28
CA THR A 287 17.90 4.68 6.12
C THR A 287 18.49 3.60 7.04
N GLY A 288 19.30 2.71 6.46
CA GLY A 288 19.86 1.53 7.13
C GLY A 288 18.94 0.31 7.17
N ALA A 289 17.70 0.43 6.69
CA ALA A 289 16.76 -0.69 6.59
C ALA A 289 16.96 -1.46 5.28
N ASP A 290 16.59 -2.74 5.26
CA ASP A 290 16.39 -3.45 4.00
C ASP A 290 15.07 -3.06 3.31
N LEU A 291 14.87 -3.43 2.05
CA LEU A 291 13.63 -3.10 1.31
C LEU A 291 12.34 -3.64 1.95
N GLY A 292 12.38 -4.81 2.58
CA GLY A 292 11.22 -5.38 3.27
C GLY A 292 10.88 -4.59 4.53
N GLN A 293 11.90 -4.22 5.31
CA GLN A 293 11.77 -3.33 6.46
C GLN A 293 11.28 -1.94 6.03
N ALA A 294 11.82 -1.34 4.97
CA ALA A 294 11.37 -0.05 4.46
C ALA A 294 9.87 -0.05 4.16
N ARG A 295 9.36 -1.12 3.52
CA ARG A 295 7.91 -1.30 3.29
C ARG A 295 7.11 -1.42 4.59
N LEU A 296 7.62 -2.18 5.57
CA LEU A 296 6.97 -2.30 6.89
C LEU A 296 6.94 -0.98 7.65
N ILE A 297 8.01 -0.18 7.56
CA ILE A 297 8.10 1.14 8.19
C ILE A 297 7.02 2.05 7.62
N VAL A 298 6.96 2.19 6.30
CA VAL A 298 5.94 2.99 5.61
C VAL A 298 4.54 2.51 5.98
N ALA A 299 4.29 1.21 5.93
CA ALA A 299 2.99 0.62 6.28
C ALA A 299 2.64 0.75 7.77
N SER A 300 3.60 1.01 8.67
CA SER A 300 3.37 1.22 10.11
C SER A 300 3.08 2.68 10.49
N LEU A 301 3.39 3.63 9.59
CA LEU A 301 3.06 5.05 9.75
C LEU A 301 1.75 5.37 9.04
N ASP A 302 1.57 4.81 7.83
CA ASP A 302 0.37 4.91 7.00
C ASP A 302 -0.12 6.36 6.80
N PRO A 303 0.72 7.24 6.20
CA PRO A 303 0.31 8.61 5.93
C PRO A 303 -0.84 8.65 4.92
N ASP A 304 -1.81 9.53 5.17
CA ASP A 304 -2.90 9.84 4.26
C ASP A 304 -2.56 11.11 3.46
N LEU A 305 -2.05 10.92 2.25
CA LEU A 305 -1.64 12.04 1.40
C LEU A 305 -2.82 12.82 0.81
N ALA A 306 -4.05 12.30 0.94
CA ALA A 306 -5.25 13.08 0.64
C ALA A 306 -5.47 14.24 1.63
N ALA A 307 -4.87 14.15 2.83
CA ALA A 307 -4.92 15.17 3.87
C ALA A 307 -3.76 16.18 3.78
N VAL A 308 -2.72 15.85 3.01
CA VAL A 308 -1.53 16.71 2.83
C VAL A 308 -1.87 17.82 1.84
N THR A 309 -1.47 19.04 2.16
CA THR A 309 -1.61 20.13 1.19
C THR A 309 -0.56 19.95 0.10
N ALA A 310 -0.98 19.95 -1.17
CA ALA A 310 -0.03 19.98 -2.27
C ALA A 310 0.85 21.24 -2.11
N GLY A 311 2.14 21.05 -1.84
CA GLY A 311 3.10 22.14 -1.85
C GLY A 311 3.01 22.85 -3.20
N ALA A 312 2.71 24.16 -3.15
CA ALA A 312 2.61 25.02 -4.33
C ALA A 312 3.95 25.16 -5.07
#